data_AF-A0A2N2K109-F1
#
_entry.id   AF-A0A2N2K109-F1
#
_cell.length_a   1.000
_cell.length_b   1.000
_cell.length_c   1.000
_cell.angle_alpha   90.00
_cell.angle_beta   90.00
_cell.angle_gamma   90.00
#
_symmetry.space_group_name_H-M   'P 1'
#
loop_
_entity.id
_entity.type
_entity.pdbx_description
1 polymer ?
#
loop_
_entity_poly.entity_id
_entity_poly.type
_entity_poly.pdbx_seq_one_letter_code
_entity_poly.pdbx_strand_id
1 'polypeptide(L)'
;MLNPELFKPIRNLGLFLIILGLAGFLFHVLSLGDPQYTIGFQLFLTISAIFYLLLGWNIVSRNRWGFRSLKLILYLLYPGFPLGTYFSRRTLRYIKEFSIQRYFENSMRR
;
A
#
# COMPACT_ATOMS: atom_id res chain seq x y z
N MET A 1 -22.01 0.20 15.49
CA MET A 1 -20.99 1.24 15.21
C MET A 1 -19.70 0.55 14.77
N LEU A 2 -18.97 1.10 13.79
CA LEU A 2 -17.68 0.53 13.38
C LEU A 2 -16.63 0.80 14.47
N ASN A 3 -15.92 -0.24 14.92
CA ASN A 3 -14.83 -0.08 15.89
C ASN A 3 -13.57 0.45 15.16
N PRO A 4 -13.09 1.67 15.44
CA PRO A 4 -11.94 2.25 14.75
C PRO A 4 -10.63 1.48 14.97
N GLU A 5 -10.50 0.75 16.07
CA GLU A 5 -9.30 -0.06 16.36
C GLU A 5 -9.11 -1.20 15.34
N LEU A 6 -10.19 -1.72 14.76
CA LEU A 6 -10.11 -2.78 13.74
C LEU A 6 -9.57 -2.26 12.40
N PHE A 7 -9.70 -0.97 12.12
CA PHE A 7 -9.13 -0.39 10.90
C PHE A 7 -7.66 0.02 11.07
N LYS A 8 -7.19 0.19 12.30
CA LYS A 8 -5.86 0.69 12.62
C LYS A 8 -4.73 -0.11 11.95
N PRO A 9 -4.73 -1.46 11.94
CA PRO A 9 -3.68 -2.22 11.24
C PRO A 9 -3.67 -1.96 9.73
N ILE A 10 -4.84 -1.82 9.11
CA ILE A 10 -4.99 -1.53 7.68
C ILE A 10 -4.53 -0.11 7.35
N ARG A 11 -4.85 0.86 8.21
CA ARG A 11 -4.35 2.23 8.10
C ARG A 11 -2.83 2.27 8.23
N ASN A 12 -2.26 1.54 9.18
CA ASN A 12 -0.81 1.47 9.37
C ASN A 12 -0.11 0.86 8.16
N LEU A 13 -0.69 -0.17 7.53
CA LEU A 13 -0.20 -0.70 6.26
C LEU A 13 -0.21 0.38 5.17
N GLY A 14 -1.30 1.14 5.04
CA GLY A 14 -1.38 2.25 4.09
C GLY A 14 -0.32 3.33 4.34
N LEU A 15 -0.12 3.73 5.60
CA LEU A 15 0.92 4.69 5.99
C LEU A 15 2.33 4.16 5.72
N PHE A 16 2.57 2.88 5.98
CA PHE A 16 3.85 2.22 5.65
C PHE A 16 4.16 2.29 4.15
N LEU A 17 3.16 2.06 3.29
CA LEU A 17 3.34 2.19 1.83
C LEU A 17 3.65 3.63 1.41
N ILE A 18 3.02 4.63 2.04
CA ILE A 18 3.34 6.04 1.79
C ILE A 18 4.80 6.34 2.18
N ILE A 19 5.22 5.91 3.37
CA ILE A 19 6.60 6.11 3.85
C ILE A 19 7.60 5.43 2.88
N LEU A 20 7.30 4.22 2.43
CA LEU A 20 8.16 3.48 1.49
C LEU A 20 8.26 4.19 0.13
N GLY A 21 7.15 4.72 -0.38
CA GLY A 21 7.13 5.53 -1.60
C GLY A 21 7.92 6.84 -1.45
N LEU A 22 7.78 7.53 -0.32
CA LEU A 22 8.56 8.75 -0.02
C LEU A 22 10.06 8.44 0.11
N ALA A 23 10.42 7.35 0.78
CA ALA A 23 11.81 6.91 0.90
C ALA A 23 12.42 6.57 -0.48
N GLY A 24 11.65 5.89 -1.34
CA GLY A 24 12.07 5.62 -2.71
C GLY A 24 12.26 6.89 -3.55
N PHE A 25 11.38 7.88 -3.37
CA PHE A 25 11.52 9.19 -4.02
C PHE A 25 12.73 9.96 -3.50
N LEU A 26 12.98 9.95 -2.19
CA LEU A 26 14.16 10.57 -1.61
C LEU A 26 15.45 9.93 -2.14
N PHE A 27 15.49 8.59 -2.20
CA PHE A 27 16.61 7.86 -2.79
C PHE A 27 16.82 8.25 -4.26
N HIS A 28 15.75 8.34 -5.06
CA HIS A 28 15.82 8.79 -6.45
C HIS A 28 16.51 10.16 -6.57
N VAL A 29 16.09 11.14 -5.77
CA VAL A 29 16.66 12.49 -5.77
C VAL A 29 18.14 12.49 -5.38
N LEU A 30 18.52 11.71 -4.37
CA LEU A 30 19.91 11.61 -3.90
C LEU A 30 20.83 10.94 -4.93
N SER A 31 20.30 10.07 -5.77
CA SER A 31 21.08 9.33 -6.78
C SER A 31 21.18 10.02 -8.15
N LEU A 32 20.50 11.15 -8.39
CA LEU A 32 20.51 11.84 -9.70
C LEU A 32 21.91 12.27 -10.18
N GLY A 33 22.87 12.47 -9.26
CA GLY A 33 24.25 12.82 -9.59
C GLY A 33 25.16 11.64 -9.89
N ASP A 34 24.70 10.40 -9.70
CA ASP A 34 25.52 9.20 -9.89
C ASP A 34 25.51 8.76 -11.37
N PRO A 35 26.67 8.69 -12.05
CA PRO A 35 26.75 8.25 -13.44
C PRO A 35 26.30 6.79 -13.68
N GLN A 36 26.25 5.96 -12.63
CA GLN A 36 25.72 4.60 -12.71
C GLN A 36 24.17 4.57 -12.61
N TYR A 37 23.54 5.71 -12.31
CA TYR A 37 22.10 5.83 -12.17
C TYR A 37 21.39 5.91 -13.54
N THR A 38 21.34 4.76 -14.20
CA THR A 38 20.78 4.64 -15.56
C THR A 38 19.33 5.10 -15.66
N ILE A 39 18.93 5.57 -16.85
CA ILE A 39 17.57 6.02 -17.15
C ILE A 39 16.53 4.91 -16.87
N GLY A 40 16.86 3.66 -17.17
CA GLY A 40 15.96 2.53 -16.90
C GLY A 40 15.67 2.38 -15.39
N PHE A 41 16.69 2.50 -14.55
CA PHE A 41 16.54 2.42 -13.10
C PHE A 41 15.83 3.65 -12.52
N GLN A 42 16.05 4.84 -13.10
CA GLN A 42 15.29 6.06 -12.78
C GLN A 42 13.79 5.87 -13.00
N LEU A 43 13.39 5.41 -14.20
CA LEU A 43 11.98 5.18 -14.52
C LEU A 43 11.37 4.12 -13.60
N PHE A 44 12.08 3.03 -13.35
CA PHE A 44 11.63 1.97 -12.44
C PHE A 44 11.37 2.50 -11.03
N LEU A 45 12.31 3.25 -10.45
CA LEU A 45 12.17 3.82 -9.10
C LEU A 45 11.03 4.85 -9.03
N THR A 46 10.94 5.73 -10.02
CA THR A 46 9.89 6.76 -10.07
C THR A 46 8.50 6.11 -10.17
N ILE A 47 8.31 5.14 -11.06
CA ILE A 47 7.04 4.42 -11.20
C ILE A 47 6.71 3.67 -9.91
N SER A 48 7.69 2.99 -9.31
CA SER A 48 7.51 2.25 -8.06
C SER A 48 7.12 3.17 -6.90
N ALA A 49 7.79 4.31 -6.76
CA ALA A 49 7.51 5.30 -5.72
C ALA A 49 6.08 5.85 -5.86
N ILE A 50 5.70 6.26 -7.08
CA ILE A 50 4.34 6.75 -7.38
C ILE A 50 3.30 5.65 -7.07
N PHE A 51 3.58 4.41 -7.49
CA PHE A 51 2.70 3.28 -7.25
C PHE A 51 2.43 3.05 -5.75
N TYR A 52 3.49 3.04 -4.92
CA TYR A 52 3.35 2.88 -3.48
C TYR A 52 2.63 4.05 -2.80
N LEU A 53 2.91 5.29 -3.23
CA LEU A 53 2.22 6.49 -2.74
C LEU A 53 0.72 6.43 -3.04
N LEU A 54 0.34 6.09 -4.29
CA LEU A 54 -1.06 5.98 -4.69
C LEU A 54 -1.81 4.89 -3.92
N LEU A 55 -1.21 3.70 -3.79
CA LEU A 55 -1.81 2.61 -3.02
C LEU A 55 -1.99 2.97 -1.55
N GLY A 56 -0.94 3.50 -0.92
CA GLY A 56 -0.97 3.91 0.48
C GLY A 56 -2.01 5.00 0.73
N TRP A 57 -2.03 6.03 -0.12
CA TRP A 57 -3.02 7.10 -0.05
C TRP A 57 -4.46 6.60 -0.19
N ASN A 58 -4.74 5.73 -1.16
CA ASN A 58 -6.07 5.17 -1.35
C ASN A 58 -6.54 4.38 -0.12
N ILE A 59 -5.64 3.63 0.52
CA ILE A 59 -5.94 2.85 1.73
C ILE A 59 -6.23 3.79 2.91
N VAL A 60 -5.37 4.79 3.15
CA VAL A 60 -5.49 5.71 4.30
C VAL A 60 -6.71 6.61 4.18
N SER A 61 -6.95 7.17 2.98
CA SER A 61 -8.09 8.06 2.71
C SER A 61 -9.44 7.34 2.69
N ARG A 62 -9.43 6.00 2.64
CA ARG A 62 -10.64 5.17 2.53
C ARG A 62 -11.52 5.57 1.35
N ASN A 63 -10.91 5.98 0.23
CA ASN A 63 -11.66 6.37 -0.95
C ASN A 63 -12.27 5.16 -1.68
N ARG A 64 -13.01 5.42 -2.75
CA ARG A 64 -13.64 4.37 -3.60
C ARG A 64 -12.68 3.31 -4.14
N TRP A 65 -11.39 3.62 -4.21
CA TRP A 65 -10.32 2.73 -4.67
C TRP A 65 -9.55 2.07 -3.53
N GLY A 66 -9.75 2.49 -2.28
CA GLY A 66 -8.97 2.04 -1.12
C GLY A 66 -9.04 0.54 -0.90
N PHE A 67 -10.23 -0.04 -0.94
CA PHE A 67 -10.39 -1.49 -0.77
C PHE A 67 -9.81 -2.29 -1.94
N ARG A 68 -9.92 -1.79 -3.17
CA ARG A 68 -9.29 -2.40 -4.35
C ARG A 68 -7.77 -2.33 -4.27
N SER A 69 -7.23 -1.20 -3.83
CA SER A 69 -5.79 -0.98 -3.62
C SER A 69 -5.23 -1.92 -2.55
N LEU A 70 -5.96 -2.11 -1.45
CA LEU A 70 -5.63 -3.08 -0.41
C LEU A 70 -5.58 -4.52 -0.94
N LYS A 71 -6.56 -4.93 -1.76
CA LYS A 71 -6.51 -6.28 -2.37
C LYS A 71 -5.35 -6.41 -3.35
N LEU A 72 -5.13 -5.39 -4.18
CA LEU A 72 -4.06 -5.41 -5.18
C LEU A 72 -2.69 -5.61 -4.53
N ILE A 73 -2.36 -4.85 -3.48
CA ILE A 73 -1.06 -5.01 -2.81
C ILE A 73 -0.91 -6.39 -2.17
N LEU A 74 -1.98 -6.95 -1.61
CA LEU A 74 -1.95 -8.31 -1.03
C LEU A 74 -1.77 -9.38 -2.11
N TYR A 75 -2.35 -9.21 -3.30
CA TYR A 75 -2.12 -10.13 -4.42
C TYR A 75 -0.71 -10.00 -4.99
N LEU A 76 -0.17 -8.79 -5.10
CA LEU A 76 1.22 -8.56 -5.52
C LEU A 76 2.23 -9.10 -4.51
N LEU A 77 1.89 -9.10 -3.23
CA LEU A 77 2.72 -9.66 -2.17
C LEU A 77 2.65 -11.20 -2.12
N TYR A 78 1.56 -11.80 -2.61
CA TYR A 78 1.35 -13.25 -2.61
C TYR A 78 2.50 -14.08 -3.25
N PRO A 79 3.08 -13.71 -4.42
CA PRO A 79 4.21 -14.42 -5.02
C PRO A 79 5.54 -14.26 -4.27
N GLY A 80 5.65 -13.34 -3.30
CA GLY A 80 6.86 -13.13 -2.49
C GLY A 80 7.08 -14.22 -1.43
N PHE A 81 7.06 -15.49 -1.83
CA PHE A 81 7.18 -16.64 -0.94
C PHE A 81 8.51 -16.62 -0.15
N PRO A 82 8.52 -16.99 1.14
CA PRO A 82 7.39 -17.45 1.97
C PRO A 82 6.66 -16.33 2.72
N LEU A 83 7.34 -15.22 2.99
CA LEU A 83 6.84 -14.15 3.86
C LEU A 83 5.61 -13.46 3.28
N GLY A 84 5.63 -13.18 1.96
CA GLY A 84 4.55 -12.49 1.29
C GLY A 84 3.27 -13.33 1.25
N THR A 85 3.38 -14.63 0.97
CA THR A 85 2.23 -15.54 1.01
C THR A 85 1.61 -15.63 2.41
N TYR A 86 2.43 -15.72 3.46
CA TYR A 86 1.96 -15.74 4.85
C TYR A 86 1.22 -14.45 5.21
N PHE A 87 1.83 -13.29 4.94
CA PHE A 87 1.24 -11.99 5.21
C PHE A 87 -0.07 -11.78 4.45
N SER A 88 -0.09 -12.11 3.16
CA SER A 88 -1.28 -11.95 2.33
C SER A 88 -2.43 -12.83 2.79
N ARG A 89 -2.17 -14.11 3.08
CA ARG A 89 -3.21 -15.02 3.61
C ARG A 89 -3.77 -14.55 4.94
N ARG A 90 -2.89 -14.15 5.87
CA ARG A 90 -3.30 -13.68 7.20
C ARG A 90 -4.13 -12.40 7.10
N THR A 91 -3.71 -11.44 6.28
CA THR A 91 -4.43 -10.17 6.11
C THR A 91 -5.76 -10.36 5.38
N LEU A 92 -5.82 -11.22 4.36
CA LEU A 92 -7.08 -11.53 3.67
C LEU A 92 -8.09 -12.19 4.62
N ARG A 93 -7.62 -13.08 5.52
CA ARG A 93 -8.47 -13.68 6.55
C ARG A 93 -9.01 -12.62 7.51
N TYR A 94 -8.14 -11.73 8.00
CA TYR A 94 -8.52 -10.61 8.86
C TYR A 94 -9.58 -9.70 8.21
N ILE A 95 -9.39 -9.37 6.92
CA ILE A 95 -10.34 -8.56 6.15
C ILE A 95 -11.73 -9.21 6.13
N LYS A 96 -11.79 -10.53 5.93
CA LYS A 96 -13.04 -11.29 5.87
C LYS A 96 -13.70 -11.40 7.26
N GLU A 97 -12.92 -11.72 8.28
CA GLU A 97 -13.39 -11.91 9.66
C GLU A 97 -14.00 -10.63 10.25
N PHE A 98 -13.33 -9.49 10.08
CA PHE A 98 -13.79 -8.21 10.62
C PHE A 98 -14.57 -7.35 9.63
N SER A 99 -14.93 -7.89 8.47
CA SER A 99 -15.68 -7.19 7.42
C SER A 99 -15.09 -5.81 7.08
N ILE A 100 -13.77 -5.73 6.92
CA ILE A 100 -13.02 -4.47 6.75
C ILE A 100 -13.53 -3.64 5.56
N GLN A 101 -14.12 -4.28 4.55
CA GLN A 101 -14.78 -3.62 3.42
C GLN A 101 -15.80 -2.54 3.87
N ARG A 102 -16.55 -2.78 4.95
CA ARG A 102 -17.56 -1.83 5.47
C ARG A 102 -16.95 -0.50 5.91
N TYR A 103 -15.67 -0.50 6.30
CA TYR A 103 -14.95 0.72 6.68
C TYR A 103 -14.65 1.63 5.49
N PHE A 104 -14.47 1.04 4.30
CA PHE A 104 -14.31 1.78 3.04
C PHE A 104 -15.67 2.20 2.46
N GLU A 105 -16.72 1.42 2.65
CA GLU A 105 -18.07 1.78 2.19
C GLU A 105 -18.68 2.93 2.99
N ASN A 106 -18.52 2.91 4.33
CA ASN A 106 -19.07 3.95 5.19
C ASN A 106 -18.39 5.32 5.03
N SER A 107 -17.11 5.37 4.62
CA SER A 107 -16.46 6.66 4.32
C SER A 107 -16.96 7.29 3.02
N MET A 108 -17.52 6.50 2.09
CA MET A 108 -18.11 7.03 0.84
C MET A 108 -19.54 7.54 1.01
N ARG A 109 -20.22 7.17 2.10
CA ARG A 109 -21.60 7.59 2.41
C ARG A 109 -21.68 8.86 3.26
N ARG A 110 -20.53 9.39 3.68
CA ARG A 110 -20.39 10.66 4.41
C ARG A 110 -19.86 11.72 3.45
#